data_AF-A0A5S3YUS7-F1
#
_entry.id   AF-A0A5S3YUS7-F1
#
_cell.length_a   1.000
_cell.length_b   1.000
_cell.length_c   1.000
_cell.angle_alpha   90.00
_cell.angle_beta   90.00
_cell.angle_gamma   90.00
#
_symmetry.space_group_name_H-M   'P 1'
#
loop_
_entity.id
_entity.type
_entity.pdbx_description
1 polymer ?
#
loop_
_entity_poly.entity_id
_entity_poly.type
_entity_poly.pdbx_seq_one_letter_code
_entity_poly.pdbx_strand_id
1 'polypeptide(L)'
;MSNRAYLVGTSTHCSSINQLDMSAYEVLAEGSNMIPVPWFFCFNGTDLQPVDLQYQNDDINEVSTISMCVPCAPTSEVLSNLLERKALFVDFIGDPYLGEEYWRKAVNDIQSVQHEYLSTL
;
A
#
# COMPACT_ATOMS: atom_id res chain seq x y z
N MET A 1 -14.94 -9.18 11.15
CA MET A 1 -13.76 -8.29 11.02
C MET A 1 -13.84 -7.58 9.68
N SER A 2 -13.61 -6.27 9.58
CA SER A 2 -13.54 -5.62 8.26
C SER A 2 -12.13 -5.85 7.70
N ASN A 3 -12.01 -6.40 6.49
CA ASN A 3 -10.74 -6.47 5.78
C ASN A 3 -10.30 -5.03 5.48
N ARG A 4 -9.33 -4.52 6.25
CA ARG A 4 -8.73 -3.21 6.04
C ARG A 4 -7.40 -3.42 5.33
N ALA A 5 -7.20 -2.71 4.24
CA ALA A 5 -5.91 -2.57 3.58
C ALA A 5 -5.33 -1.21 3.98
N TYR A 6 -4.04 -1.18 4.27
CA TYR A 6 -3.30 0.00 4.70
C TYR A 6 -2.17 0.29 3.72
N LEU A 7 -1.89 1.58 3.52
CA LEU A 7 -0.60 2.04 3.02
C LEU A 7 0.11 2.67 4.20
N VAL A 8 1.27 2.13 4.54
CA VAL A 8 2.06 2.56 5.69
C VAL A 8 3.44 3.04 5.28
N GLY A 9 3.88 4.13 5.91
CA GLY A 9 5.29 4.50 5.98
C GLY A 9 5.98 3.73 7.08
N THR A 10 7.16 3.17 6.78
CA THR A 10 7.96 2.38 7.71
C THR A 10 9.46 2.64 7.49
N SER A 11 10.24 2.56 8.57
CA SER A 11 11.69 2.67 8.52
C SER A 11 12.39 1.37 8.11
N THR A 12 11.65 0.27 8.00
CA THR A 12 12.17 -1.04 7.60
C THR A 12 11.44 -1.54 6.36
N HIS A 13 12.17 -2.24 5.50
CA HIS A 13 11.58 -2.98 4.40
C HIS A 13 10.77 -4.15 4.98
N CYS A 14 9.44 -4.07 4.93
CA CYS A 14 8.55 -5.03 5.56
C CYS A 14 7.36 -5.37 4.67
N SER A 15 6.88 -6.62 4.77
CA SER A 15 5.75 -7.16 4.01
C SER A 15 4.64 -7.71 4.91
N SER A 16 4.74 -7.50 6.22
CA SER A 16 3.77 -8.01 7.19
C SER A 16 3.66 -7.07 8.38
N ILE A 17 2.45 -6.94 8.93
CA ILE A 17 2.22 -6.21 10.18
C ILE A 17 3.01 -6.81 11.35
N ASN A 18 3.33 -8.11 11.32
CA ASN A 18 4.15 -8.77 12.33
C ASN A 18 5.63 -8.34 12.28
N GLN A 19 6.07 -7.74 11.17
CA GLN A 19 7.41 -7.19 11.01
C GLN A 19 7.47 -5.69 11.33
N LEU A 20 6.32 -5.03 11.48
CA LEU A 20 6.27 -3.63 11.88
C LEU A 20 6.62 -3.50 13.36
N ASP A 21 7.55 -2.60 13.65
CA ASP A 21 7.61 -2.00 14.96
C ASP A 21 6.42 -1.04 15.09
N MET A 22 5.45 -1.41 15.95
CA MET A 22 4.23 -0.63 16.17
C MET A 22 4.49 0.80 16.66
N SER A 23 5.71 1.11 17.11
CA SER A 23 6.13 2.45 17.52
C SER A 23 6.76 3.29 16.40
N ALA A 24 6.96 2.73 15.21
CA ALA A 24 7.77 3.32 14.14
C ALA A 24 7.13 3.22 12.73
N TYR A 25 5.80 3.26 12.65
CA TYR A 25 5.08 3.33 11.36
C TYR A 25 4.01 4.43 11.35
N GLU A 26 3.71 4.92 10.15
CA GLU A 26 2.69 5.92 9.88
C GLU A 26 1.64 5.35 8.93
N VAL A 27 0.35 5.47 9.25
CA VAL A 27 -0.73 5.08 8.34
C VAL A 27 -1.06 6.28 7.43
N LEU A 28 -0.82 6.12 6.14
CA LEU A 28 -1.03 7.18 5.15
C LEU A 28 -2.41 7.12 4.52
N ALA A 29 -2.92 5.90 4.34
CA ALA A 29 -4.28 5.68 3.88
C ALA A 29 -4.76 4.30 4.33
N GLU A 30 -6.07 4.21 4.59
CA GLU A 30 -6.76 2.96 4.87
C GLU A 30 -7.95 2.79 3.92
N GLY A 31 -8.25 1.54 3.56
CA GLY A 31 -9.41 1.20 2.76
C GLY A 31 -10.09 -0.04 3.32
N SER A 32 -11.40 0.06 3.58
CA SER A 32 -12.21 -1.10 3.98
C SER A 32 -12.76 -1.78 2.74
N ASN A 33 -12.36 -3.02 2.49
CA ASN A 33 -12.71 -3.80 1.29
C ASN A 33 -12.36 -3.11 -0.05
N MET A 34 -11.46 -2.12 -0.02
CA MET A 34 -11.07 -1.32 -1.18
C MET A 34 -9.60 -0.92 -1.05
N ILE A 35 -8.88 -0.91 -2.16
CA ILE A 35 -7.52 -0.36 -2.26
C ILE A 35 -7.65 0.97 -3.00
N PRO A 36 -7.17 2.10 -2.44
CA PRO A 36 -7.14 3.36 -3.17
C PRO A 36 -6.42 3.20 -4.52
N VAL A 37 -7.09 3.64 -5.59
CA VAL A 37 -6.60 3.50 -6.97
C VAL A 37 -5.15 3.97 -7.16
N PRO A 38 -4.67 5.07 -6.54
CA PRO A 38 -3.29 5.51 -6.70
C PRO A 38 -2.24 4.45 -6.34
N TRP A 39 -2.54 3.53 -5.40
CA TRP A 39 -1.59 2.52 -4.94
C TRP A 39 -1.18 1.56 -6.06
N PHE A 40 -2.07 1.28 -7.03
CA PHE A 40 -1.74 0.44 -8.19
C PHE A 40 -0.65 1.05 -9.07
N PHE A 41 -0.46 2.36 -9.01
CA PHE A 41 0.52 3.09 -9.80
C PHE A 41 1.81 3.35 -9.03
N CYS A 42 1.84 3.11 -7.72
CA CYS A 42 2.99 3.33 -6.85
C CYS A 42 4.08 2.26 -6.98
N PHE A 43 3.72 1.01 -7.26
CA PHE A 43 4.62 -0.14 -7.13
C PHE A 43 4.86 -0.87 -8.45
N ASN A 44 5.89 -1.70 -8.46
CA ASN A 44 6.28 -2.61 -9.53
C ASN A 44 6.18 -4.07 -9.06
N GLY A 45 6.19 -5.00 -10.02
CA GLY A 45 6.24 -6.43 -9.71
C GLY A 45 7.50 -6.85 -8.93
N THR A 46 8.60 -6.10 -9.07
CA THR A 46 9.85 -6.30 -8.32
C THR A 46 9.75 -5.94 -6.84
N ASP A 47 8.76 -5.14 -6.48
CA ASP A 47 8.58 -4.62 -5.13
C ASP A 47 7.79 -5.62 -4.27
N LEU A 48 7.23 -6.66 -4.90
CA LEU A 48 6.43 -7.69 -4.27
C LEU A 48 7.28 -8.60 -3.40
N GLN A 49 6.96 -8.62 -2.11
CA GLN A 49 7.58 -9.47 -1.12
C GLN A 49 6.59 -10.54 -0.67
N PRO A 50 7.02 -11.81 -0.54
CA PRO A 50 6.15 -12.87 -0.04
C PRO A 50 5.79 -12.63 1.44
N VAL A 51 4.57 -13.00 1.80
CA VAL A 51 4.07 -13.00 3.17
C VAL A 51 3.12 -14.17 3.39
N ASP A 52 3.22 -14.78 4.57
CA ASP A 52 2.29 -15.79 5.04
C ASP A 52 1.36 -15.18 6.09
N LEU A 53 0.08 -15.07 5.77
CA LEU A 53 -0.96 -14.57 6.67
C LEU A 53 -1.62 -15.75 7.36
N GLN A 54 -1.53 -15.79 8.69
CA GLN A 54 -2.22 -16.78 9.50
C GLN A 54 -3.61 -16.27 9.85
N TYR A 55 -4.63 -17.09 9.57
CA TYR A 55 -6.01 -16.83 9.93
C TYR A 55 -6.53 -17.97 10.81
N GLN A 56 -7.07 -17.62 11.97
CA GLN A 56 -7.75 -18.58 12.84
C GLN A 56 -9.23 -18.64 12.47
N ASN A 57 -9.69 -19.81 12.07
CA ASN A 57 -11.10 -20.08 11.88
C ASN A 57 -11.71 -20.52 13.21
N ASP A 58 -12.41 -19.59 13.86
CA ASP A 58 -13.03 -19.79 15.19
C ASP A 58 -14.06 -20.93 15.20
N ASP A 59 -14.72 -21.23 14.07
CA ASP A 59 -15.78 -22.24 13.99
C ASP A 59 -15.23 -23.68 14.02
N ILE A 60 -14.02 -23.89 13.51
CA ILE A 60 -13.38 -25.22 13.41
C ILE A 60 -12.07 -25.33 14.20
N ASN A 61 -11.69 -24.26 14.92
CA ASN A 61 -10.48 -24.15 15.72
C ASN A 61 -9.20 -24.55 14.94
N GLU A 62 -9.13 -24.15 13.67
CA GLU A 62 -8.02 -24.46 12.74
C GLU A 62 -7.31 -23.16 12.35
N VAL A 63 -5.98 -23.22 12.26
CA VAL A 63 -5.15 -22.14 11.73
C VAL A 63 -4.85 -22.44 10.26
N SER A 64 -5.35 -21.59 9.37
CA SER A 64 -5.03 -21.63 7.94
C SER A 64 -3.95 -20.60 7.63
N THR A 65 -3.09 -20.90 6.66
CA THR A 65 -2.07 -19.97 6.16
C THR A 65 -2.38 -19.61 4.71
N ILE A 66 -2.43 -18.31 4.42
CA ILE A 66 -2.57 -17.77 3.06
C ILE A 66 -1.22 -17.16 2.69
N SER A 67 -0.56 -17.74 1.69
CA SER A 67 0.64 -17.17 1.09
C SER A 67 0.26 -16.20 -0.02
N MET A 68 0.71 -14.96 0.08
CA MET A 68 0.51 -13.93 -0.94
C MET A 68 1.76 -13.05 -1.06
N CYS A 69 1.76 -12.12 -2.00
CA CYS A 69 2.79 -11.10 -2.07
C CYS A 69 2.19 -9.72 -1.80
N VAL A 70 2.90 -8.90 -1.04
CA VAL A 70 2.57 -7.48 -0.84
C VAL A 70 3.73 -6.59 -1.26
N PRO A 71 3.47 -5.44 -1.89
CA PRO A 71 4.52 -4.51 -2.28
C PRO A 71 5.13 -3.78 -1.07
N CYS A 72 6.46 -3.67 -1.08
CA CYS A 72 7.23 -2.76 -0.24
C CYS A 72 8.39 -2.17 -1.05
N ALA A 73 8.47 -0.83 -1.12
CA ALA A 73 9.47 -0.12 -1.91
C ALA A 73 9.93 1.17 -1.21
N PRO A 74 11.11 1.71 -1.55
CA PRO A 74 11.54 3.01 -1.07
C PRO A 74 10.52 4.10 -1.40
N THR A 75 10.25 4.99 -0.45
CA THR A 75 9.30 6.11 -0.60
C THR A 75 9.64 6.97 -1.81
N SER A 76 10.94 7.18 -2.09
CA SER A 76 11.43 7.91 -3.26
C SER A 76 11.05 7.24 -4.58
N GLU A 77 11.17 5.91 -4.67
CA GLU A 77 10.81 5.15 -5.87
C GLU A 77 9.29 5.14 -6.07
N VAL A 78 8.52 4.95 -5.00
CA VAL A 78 7.05 5.02 -5.03
C VAL A 78 6.58 6.38 -5.55
N LEU A 79 7.17 7.47 -5.06
CA LEU A 79 6.85 8.80 -5.53
C LEU A 79 7.22 8.97 -7.01
N SER A 80 8.42 8.54 -7.42
CA SER A 80 8.85 8.62 -8.83
C SER A 80 7.88 7.87 -9.75
N ASN A 81 7.51 6.64 -9.39
CA ASN A 81 6.56 5.82 -10.13
C ASN A 81 5.21 6.53 -10.30
N LEU A 82 4.66 7.08 -9.22
CA LEU A 82 3.38 7.78 -9.25
C LEU A 82 3.41 9.04 -10.13
N LEU A 83 4.53 9.79 -10.10
CA LEU A 83 4.72 10.97 -10.94
C LEU A 83 4.83 10.59 -12.43
N GLU A 84 5.62 9.56 -12.76
CA GLU A 84 5.82 9.09 -14.13
C GLU A 84 4.55 8.50 -14.76
N ARG A 85 3.67 7.92 -13.93
CA ARG A 85 2.45 7.23 -14.39
C ARG A 85 1.20 8.10 -14.35
N LYS A 86 1.34 9.41 -14.12
CA LYS A 86 0.20 10.35 -14.05
C LYS A 86 -0.78 10.19 -15.22
N ALA A 87 -0.26 10.16 -16.45
CA ALA A 87 -1.11 10.07 -17.64
C ALA A 87 -1.96 8.79 -17.64
N LEU A 88 -1.35 7.65 -17.28
CA LEU A 88 -2.05 6.37 -17.17
C LEU A 88 -3.07 6.36 -16.04
N PHE A 89 -2.72 6.97 -14.90
CA PHE A 89 -3.64 7.12 -13.77
C PHE A 89 -4.90 7.90 -14.16
N VAL A 90 -4.73 9.07 -14.80
CA VAL A 90 -5.85 9.93 -15.19
C VAL A 90 -6.73 9.23 -16.23
N ASP A 91 -6.13 8.53 -17.19
CA ASP A 91 -6.85 7.73 -18.19
C ASP A 91 -7.66 6.60 -17.54
N PHE A 92 -7.08 5.90 -16.54
CA PHE A 92 -7.75 4.83 -15.81
C PHE A 92 -8.99 5.33 -15.04
N ILE A 93 -8.93 6.53 -14.46
CA ILE A 93 -10.08 7.13 -13.77
C ILE A 93 -11.21 7.48 -14.76
N GLY A 94 -10.88 7.78 -16.02
CA GLY A 94 -11.85 8.11 -17.07
C GLY A 94 -12.48 9.51 -16.97
N ASP A 95 -12.19 10.24 -15.88
CA ASP A 95 -12.54 11.65 -15.68
C ASP A 95 -11.26 12.46 -15.40
N PRO A 96 -10.85 13.36 -16.31
CA PRO A 96 -9.62 14.13 -16.16
C PRO A 96 -9.57 15.03 -14.92
N TYR A 97 -10.71 15.61 -14.53
CA TYR A 97 -10.78 16.51 -13.39
C TYR A 97 -10.65 15.75 -12.07
N LEU A 98 -11.43 14.66 -11.94
CA LEU A 98 -11.32 13.79 -10.77
C LEU A 98 -9.95 13.12 -10.70
N GLY A 99 -9.41 12.67 -11.84
CA GLY A 99 -8.08 12.07 -11.92
C GLY A 99 -6.99 13.02 -11.44
N GLU A 100 -7.01 14.29 -11.86
CA GLU A 100 -6.03 15.27 -11.40
C GLU A 100 -6.10 15.50 -9.89
N GLU A 101 -7.32 15.64 -9.34
CA GLU A 101 -7.54 15.87 -7.91
C GLU A 101 -7.05 14.69 -7.05
N TYR A 102 -7.41 13.46 -7.43
CA TYR A 102 -6.95 12.26 -6.71
C TYR A 102 -5.44 12.06 -6.83
N TRP A 103 -4.88 12.27 -8.02
CA TRP A 103 -3.44 12.17 -8.24
C TRP A 103 -2.68 13.18 -7.38
N ARG A 104 -3.10 14.44 -7.38
CA ARG A 104 -2.48 15.50 -6.57
C ARG A 104 -2.53 15.17 -5.08
N LYS A 105 -3.67 14.66 -4.59
CA LYS A 105 -3.77 14.24 -3.20
C LYS A 105 -2.77 13.13 -2.89
N ALA A 106 -2.71 12.08 -3.71
CA ALA A 106 -1.80 10.95 -3.49
C ALA A 106 -0.33 11.37 -3.51
N VAL A 107 0.06 12.25 -4.45
CA VAL A 107 1.42 12.82 -4.50
C VAL A 107 1.73 13.60 -3.24
N ASN A 108 0.82 14.48 -2.79
CA ASN A 108 1.02 15.27 -1.58
C ASN A 108 1.16 14.38 -0.33
N ASP A 109 0.30 13.37 -0.19
CA ASP A 109 0.34 12.44 0.93
C ASP A 109 1.71 11.73 0.98
N ILE A 110 2.20 11.23 -0.17
CA ILE A 110 3.48 10.51 -0.27
C ILE A 110 4.68 11.45 -0.07
N GLN A 111 4.62 12.68 -0.59
CA GLN A 111 5.70 13.67 -0.43
C GLN A 111 5.91 14.09 1.02
N SER A 112 4.87 14.04 1.86
CA SER A 112 4.99 14.34 3.29
C SER A 112 5.57 13.22 4.14
N VAL A 113 5.72 12.02 3.58
CA VAL A 113 6.20 10.83 4.31
C VAL A 113 7.67 11.00 4.68
N GLN A 114 7.99 10.83 5.97
CA GLN A 114 9.38 10.89 6.46
C GLN A 114 10.05 9.51 6.53
N HIS A 115 9.27 8.45 6.36
CA HIS A 115 9.76 7.08 6.39
C HIS A 115 10.47 6.67 5.08
N GLU A 116 11.46 5.80 5.20
CA GLU A 116 12.30 5.35 4.09
C GLU A 116 11.54 4.46 3.10
N TYR A 117 10.58 3.67 3.58
CA TYR A 117 9.82 2.72 2.79
C TYR A 117 8.31 2.93 2.91
N LEU A 118 7.60 2.54 1.85
CA LEU A 118 6.15 2.40 1.82
C LEU A 118 5.78 0.93 1.59
N SER A 119 4.83 0.43 2.37
CA SER A 119 4.29 -0.93 2.25
C SER A 119 2.77 -0.92 2.23
N THR A 120 2.16 -1.86 1.51
CA THR A 120 0.74 -2.16 1.69
C THR A 120 0.58 -3.34 2.63
N LEU A 121 -0.30 -3.23 3.63
CA LEU A 121 -0.54 -4.26 4.66
C LEU A 121 -2.02 -4.57 4.84
#